data_AF-A0A7S0TAS4-F1
#
_entry.id   AF-A0A7S0TAS4-F1
#
_cell.length_a   1.000
_cell.length_b   1.000
_cell.length_c   1.000
_cell.angle_alpha   90.00
_cell.angle_beta   90.00
_cell.angle_gamma   90.00
#
_symmetry.space_group_name_H-M   'P 1'
#
loop_
_entity.id
_entity.type
_entity.pdbx_description
1 polymer ?
#
loop_
_entity_poly.entity_id
_entity_poly.type
_entity_poly.pdbx_seq_one_letter_code
_entity_poly.pdbx_strand_id
1 'polypeptide(L)'
;MFGRKSARAGLPKLTTAEKSQVAKLEKLIDGATSSQRGVEMFGEVVSLLVASPEGVVREGVRHLRKRLQSKDARHCMMSLKLSERVVDESEGGRREVGSGAGGKKFCEVVLRLALESREERLRSAARATVTRWAKAYSARTTEYPYFATSKVEMDSKLAGENVVAASVPLSATPREQPTPPPQPAAQAVVPEEPEASNEDDELAAQAKTMSEMFSTMASATDDETLQDMKTQCVQTLDAVRQRIGELAGESGGERTLQSLIAASDELAAQLEKCDAPQKCDAPQASLLELGDEPSHEERPTLAEQTLDELFGFA
;
A
#
# COMPACT_ATOMS: atom_id res chain seq x y z
N MET A 1 -17.76 -44.38 -27.71
CA MET A 1 -17.29 -43.65 -26.52
C MET A 1 -16.07 -42.81 -26.90
N PHE A 2 -16.24 -41.51 -27.13
CA PHE A 2 -15.12 -40.61 -27.44
C PHE A 2 -14.50 -40.11 -26.15
N GLY A 3 -13.33 -40.64 -25.81
CA GLY A 3 -12.54 -40.18 -24.67
C GLY A 3 -12.15 -38.72 -24.84
N ARG A 4 -12.66 -37.86 -23.95
CA ARG A 4 -12.20 -36.47 -23.79
C ARG A 4 -10.72 -36.49 -23.41
N LYS A 5 -9.83 -36.40 -24.40
CA LYS A 5 -8.44 -36.03 -24.16
C LYS A 5 -8.44 -34.55 -23.77
N SER A 6 -8.40 -34.29 -22.47
CA SER A 6 -8.12 -32.97 -21.91
C SER A 6 -6.75 -32.53 -22.41
N ALA A 7 -6.72 -31.65 -23.40
CA ALA A 7 -5.53 -31.02 -23.91
C ALA A 7 -4.99 -30.03 -22.88
N ARG A 8 -4.28 -30.55 -21.88
CA ARG A 8 -3.29 -29.81 -21.08
C ARG A 8 -1.91 -29.90 -21.77
N ALA A 9 -1.92 -29.85 -23.11
CA ALA A 9 -0.76 -30.03 -23.96
C ALA A 9 -0.11 -28.66 -24.16
N GLY A 10 1.09 -28.46 -23.61
CA GLY A 10 1.87 -27.24 -23.85
C GLY A 10 2.79 -26.85 -22.70
N LEU A 11 2.55 -27.36 -21.49
CA LEU A 11 3.48 -27.12 -20.37
C LEU A 11 4.36 -28.35 -20.14
N PRO A 12 5.70 -28.19 -20.10
CA PRO A 12 6.59 -29.29 -19.77
C PRO A 12 6.20 -29.85 -18.40
N LYS A 13 6.13 -31.17 -18.31
CA LYS A 13 5.84 -31.84 -17.04
C LYS A 13 7.00 -31.58 -16.09
N LEU A 14 6.70 -31.19 -14.86
CA LEU A 14 7.70 -31.05 -13.81
C LEU A 14 8.51 -32.34 -13.66
N THR A 15 9.82 -32.18 -13.57
CA THR A 15 10.77 -33.24 -13.23
C THR A 15 10.52 -33.74 -11.82
N THR A 16 11.10 -34.89 -11.47
CA THR A 16 11.00 -35.45 -10.10
C THR A 16 11.60 -34.51 -9.05
N ALA A 17 12.71 -33.82 -9.39
CA ALA A 17 13.34 -32.83 -8.52
C ALA A 17 12.42 -31.62 -8.29
N GLU A 18 11.83 -31.07 -9.35
CA GLU A 18 10.89 -29.96 -9.25
C GLU A 18 9.64 -30.32 -8.45
N LYS A 19 9.11 -31.55 -8.60
CA LYS A 19 7.97 -32.01 -7.78
C LYS A 19 8.30 -32.04 -6.29
N SER A 20 9.51 -32.45 -5.92
CA SER A 20 9.97 -32.44 -4.53
C SER A 20 10.10 -31.01 -4.00
N GLN A 21 10.65 -30.10 -4.81
CA GLN A 21 10.73 -28.68 -4.47
C GLN A 21 9.35 -28.03 -4.31
N VAL A 22 8.40 -28.32 -5.21
CA VAL A 22 7.00 -27.88 -5.07
C VAL A 22 6.41 -28.39 -3.77
N ALA A 23 6.56 -29.67 -3.44
CA ALA A 23 6.04 -30.22 -2.18
C ALA A 23 6.67 -29.55 -0.95
N LYS A 24 7.97 -29.20 -1.00
CA LYS A 24 8.63 -28.42 0.06
C LYS A 24 8.03 -27.01 0.16
N LEU A 25 7.88 -26.33 -0.96
CA LEU A 25 7.33 -24.98 -1.05
C LEU A 25 5.88 -24.93 -0.57
N GLU A 26 5.04 -25.89 -0.97
CA GLU A 26 3.65 -25.98 -0.51
C GLU A 26 3.58 -26.15 1.02
N LYS A 27 4.44 -27.00 1.61
CA LYS A 27 4.52 -27.15 3.07
C LYS A 27 4.94 -25.86 3.77
N LEU A 28 5.90 -25.12 3.21
CA LEU A 28 6.31 -23.83 3.77
C LEU A 28 5.20 -22.79 3.68
N ILE A 29 4.47 -22.73 2.56
CA ILE A 29 3.30 -21.85 2.40
C ILE A 29 2.19 -22.23 3.39
N ASP A 30 1.93 -23.53 3.58
CA ASP A 30 0.93 -23.99 4.54
C ASP A 30 1.33 -23.62 5.97
N GLY A 31 2.60 -23.79 6.34
CA GLY A 31 3.15 -23.34 7.62
C GLY A 31 3.01 -21.82 7.79
N ALA A 32 3.46 -21.05 6.81
CA ALA A 32 3.43 -19.59 6.79
C ALA A 32 2.01 -19.02 6.91
N THR A 33 1.01 -19.72 6.37
CA THR A 33 -0.37 -19.24 6.35
C THR A 33 -1.26 -19.82 7.45
N SER A 34 -0.86 -20.92 8.10
CA SER A 34 -1.67 -21.57 9.16
C SER A 34 -1.15 -21.31 10.58
N SER A 35 0.13 -20.94 10.73
CA SER A 35 0.75 -20.72 12.05
C SER A 35 0.51 -19.30 12.59
N GLN A 36 0.57 -19.15 13.93
CA GLN A 36 0.57 -17.83 14.59
C GLN A 36 1.88 -17.08 14.40
N ARG A 37 2.98 -17.81 14.23
CA ARG A 37 4.30 -17.26 13.87
C ARG A 37 4.59 -17.41 12.38
N GLY A 38 3.55 -17.52 11.56
CA GLY A 38 3.67 -17.78 10.13
C GLY A 38 4.49 -16.73 9.37
N VAL A 39 4.50 -15.48 9.85
CA VAL A 39 5.26 -14.37 9.25
C VAL A 39 6.77 -14.64 9.22
N GLU A 40 7.31 -15.34 10.24
CA GLU A 40 8.73 -15.66 10.33
C GLU A 40 9.20 -16.55 9.16
N MET A 41 8.29 -17.34 8.57
CA MET A 41 8.57 -18.22 7.43
C MET A 41 8.47 -17.51 6.07
N PHE A 42 8.02 -16.24 6.02
CA PHE A 42 7.81 -15.55 4.75
C PHE A 42 9.13 -15.40 3.97
N GLY A 43 10.22 -15.07 4.67
CA GLY A 43 11.53 -14.95 4.05
C GLY A 43 12.01 -16.25 3.41
N GLU A 44 11.77 -17.41 4.07
CA GLU A 44 12.14 -18.72 3.50
C GLU A 44 11.31 -19.05 2.25
N VAL A 45 9.99 -18.78 2.27
CA VAL A 45 9.11 -19.00 1.12
C VAL A 45 9.58 -18.17 -0.08
N VAL A 46 9.85 -16.87 0.14
CA VAL A 46 10.29 -15.96 -0.92
C VAL A 46 11.67 -16.38 -1.45
N SER A 47 12.63 -16.67 -0.55
CA SER A 47 13.97 -17.11 -0.94
C SER A 47 13.92 -18.37 -1.80
N LEU A 48 13.06 -19.33 -1.43
CA LEU A 48 12.86 -20.54 -2.22
C LEU A 48 12.26 -20.24 -3.59
N LEU A 49 11.27 -19.34 -3.67
CA LEU A 49 10.68 -18.91 -4.94
C LEU A 49 11.69 -18.21 -5.86
N VAL A 50 12.53 -17.32 -5.31
CA VAL A 50 13.57 -16.61 -6.08
C VAL A 50 14.59 -17.59 -6.67
N ALA A 51 14.97 -18.62 -5.92
CA ALA A 51 15.92 -19.64 -6.38
C ALA A 51 15.29 -20.73 -7.26
N SER A 52 13.96 -20.72 -7.44
CA SER A 52 13.23 -21.81 -8.11
C SER A 52 13.04 -21.57 -9.61
N PRO A 53 12.97 -22.64 -10.43
CA PRO A 53 12.61 -22.52 -11.83
C PRO A 53 11.12 -22.12 -11.99
N GLU A 54 10.77 -21.54 -13.16
CA GLU A 54 9.43 -21.01 -13.43
C GLU A 54 8.30 -22.02 -13.15
N GLY A 55 8.51 -23.30 -13.45
CA GLY A 55 7.51 -24.35 -13.19
C GLY A 55 7.18 -24.54 -11.71
N VAL A 56 8.19 -24.42 -10.83
CA VAL A 56 8.02 -24.53 -9.38
C VAL A 56 7.37 -23.26 -8.83
N VAL A 57 7.81 -22.08 -9.30
CA VAL A 57 7.21 -20.79 -8.94
C VAL A 57 5.72 -20.76 -9.27
N ARG A 58 5.35 -21.22 -10.48
CA ARG A 58 3.96 -21.31 -10.93
C ARG A 58 3.10 -22.17 -10.01
N GLU A 59 3.57 -23.36 -9.64
CA GLU A 59 2.80 -24.22 -8.74
C GLU A 59 2.75 -23.64 -7.31
N GLY A 60 3.81 -22.99 -6.85
CA GLY A 60 3.83 -22.25 -5.59
C GLY A 60 2.79 -21.12 -5.53
N VAL A 61 2.78 -20.24 -6.54
CA VAL A 61 1.78 -19.16 -6.66
C VAL A 61 0.37 -19.73 -6.82
N ARG A 62 0.22 -20.83 -7.55
CA ARG A 62 -1.06 -21.54 -7.65
C ARG A 62 -1.53 -22.06 -6.29
N HIS A 63 -0.64 -22.59 -5.47
CA HIS A 63 -0.97 -23.04 -4.12
C HIS A 63 -1.33 -21.87 -3.21
N LEU A 64 -0.56 -20.78 -3.26
CA LEU A 64 -0.87 -19.54 -2.55
C LEU A 64 -2.26 -18.98 -2.90
N ARG A 65 -2.65 -19.04 -4.19
CA ARG A 65 -4.01 -18.68 -4.62
C ARG A 65 -5.08 -19.56 -3.98
N LYS A 66 -4.85 -20.87 -3.81
CA LYS A 66 -5.82 -21.74 -3.11
C LYS A 66 -5.96 -21.31 -1.65
N ARG A 67 -4.87 -20.89 -1.00
CA ARG A 67 -4.88 -20.43 0.39
C ARG A 67 -5.63 -19.11 0.57
N LEU A 68 -5.59 -18.21 -0.42
CA LEU A 68 -6.45 -17.01 -0.49
C LEU A 68 -7.95 -17.33 -0.59
N GLN A 69 -8.31 -18.53 -1.03
CA GLN A 69 -9.71 -19.00 -1.13
C GLN A 69 -10.14 -19.82 0.09
N SER A 70 -9.36 -19.78 1.18
CA SER A 70 -9.71 -20.48 2.41
C SER A 70 -11.02 -19.94 2.98
N LYS A 71 -11.75 -20.80 3.71
CA LYS A 71 -12.91 -20.36 4.48
C LYS A 71 -12.51 -19.58 5.73
N ASP A 72 -11.27 -19.79 6.18
CA ASP A 72 -10.71 -19.11 7.34
C ASP A 72 -10.10 -17.77 6.91
N ALA A 73 -10.69 -16.68 7.40
CA ALA A 73 -10.25 -15.33 7.10
C ALA A 73 -8.81 -15.05 7.53
N ARG A 74 -8.33 -15.71 8.61
CA ARG A 74 -6.94 -15.59 9.05
C ARG A 74 -5.99 -16.21 8.03
N HIS A 75 -6.34 -17.38 7.49
CA HIS A 75 -5.58 -18.00 6.42
C HIS A 75 -5.55 -17.10 5.17
N CYS A 76 -6.68 -16.50 4.81
CA CYS A 76 -6.73 -15.56 3.69
C CYS A 76 -5.86 -14.32 3.92
N MET A 77 -5.93 -13.72 5.12
CA MET A 77 -5.12 -12.55 5.49
C MET A 77 -3.62 -12.86 5.43
N MET A 78 -3.19 -13.98 6.01
CA MET A 78 -1.78 -14.38 5.99
C MET A 78 -1.31 -14.69 4.56
N SER A 79 -2.18 -15.32 3.76
CA SER A 79 -1.88 -15.59 2.35
C SER A 79 -1.77 -14.30 1.53
N LEU A 80 -2.61 -13.31 1.81
CA LEU A 80 -2.56 -12.00 1.16
C LEU A 80 -1.24 -11.30 1.47
N LYS A 81 -0.84 -11.23 2.74
CA LYS A 81 0.46 -10.65 3.15
C LYS A 81 1.65 -11.38 2.53
N LEU A 82 1.61 -12.71 2.48
CA LEU A 82 2.64 -13.50 1.80
C LEU A 82 2.67 -13.19 0.29
N SER A 83 1.51 -13.00 -0.32
CA SER A 83 1.41 -12.65 -1.75
C SER A 83 2.01 -11.29 -2.05
N GLU A 84 1.80 -10.30 -1.18
CA GLU A 84 2.44 -8.98 -1.30
C GLU A 84 3.96 -9.12 -1.34
N ARG A 85 4.51 -9.84 -0.36
CA ARG A 85 5.96 -10.07 -0.29
C ARG A 85 6.51 -10.83 -1.49
N VAL A 86 5.79 -11.83 -1.98
CA VAL A 86 6.16 -12.58 -3.20
C VAL A 86 6.18 -11.67 -4.43
N VAL A 87 5.22 -10.76 -4.57
CA VAL A 87 5.18 -9.80 -5.70
C VAL A 87 6.32 -8.77 -5.60
N ASP A 88 6.65 -8.34 -4.38
CA ASP A 88 7.67 -7.33 -4.16
C ASP A 88 9.09 -7.90 -4.36
N GLU A 89 9.36 -9.10 -3.84
CA GLU A 89 10.72 -9.66 -3.75
C GLU A 89 11.05 -10.74 -4.80
N SER A 90 10.06 -11.35 -5.49
CA SER A 90 10.30 -12.38 -6.51
C SER A 90 9.81 -11.96 -7.90
N GLU A 91 10.71 -11.78 -8.86
CA GLU A 91 10.33 -11.45 -10.25
C GLU A 91 9.45 -12.54 -10.87
N GLY A 92 9.80 -13.83 -10.65
CA GLY A 92 8.99 -14.96 -11.09
C GLY A 92 7.61 -14.97 -10.42
N GLY A 93 7.55 -14.70 -9.12
CA GLY A 93 6.30 -14.58 -8.37
C GLY A 93 5.41 -13.45 -8.91
N ARG A 94 5.98 -12.26 -9.09
CA ARG A 94 5.33 -11.10 -9.69
C ARG A 94 4.77 -11.41 -11.08
N ARG A 95 5.54 -12.10 -11.92
CA ARG A 95 5.08 -12.50 -13.27
C ARG A 95 3.90 -13.47 -13.20
N GLU A 96 3.97 -14.50 -12.34
CA GLU A 96 2.90 -15.49 -12.20
C GLU A 96 1.63 -14.93 -11.52
N VAL A 97 1.74 -13.85 -10.74
CA VAL A 97 0.60 -13.12 -10.14
C VAL A 97 0.02 -12.06 -11.09
N GLY A 98 0.88 -11.24 -11.72
CA GLY A 98 0.46 -10.07 -12.50
C GLY A 98 0.20 -10.33 -13.99
N SER A 99 0.56 -11.52 -14.50
CA SER A 99 0.48 -11.83 -15.93
C SER A 99 -0.01 -13.26 -16.23
N GLY A 100 -0.30 -13.53 -17.51
CA GLY A 100 -0.74 -14.85 -17.98
C GLY A 100 -2.08 -15.35 -17.41
N ALA A 101 -2.48 -16.57 -17.79
CA ALA A 101 -3.74 -17.16 -17.32
C ALA A 101 -3.74 -17.49 -15.82
N GLY A 102 -2.56 -17.70 -15.23
CA GLY A 102 -2.37 -17.91 -13.80
C GLY A 102 -2.65 -16.64 -13.00
N GLY A 103 -2.05 -15.53 -13.42
CA GLY A 103 -2.17 -14.22 -12.78
C GLY A 103 -3.57 -13.65 -12.86
N LYS A 104 -4.25 -13.77 -14.01
CA LYS A 104 -5.67 -13.37 -14.14
C LYS A 104 -6.53 -13.96 -13.01
N LYS A 105 -6.43 -15.28 -12.83
CA LYS A 105 -7.18 -16.00 -11.78
C LYS A 105 -6.74 -15.60 -10.37
N PHE A 106 -5.47 -15.23 -10.20
CA PHE A 106 -4.96 -14.79 -8.92
C PHE A 106 -5.55 -13.42 -8.55
N CYS A 107 -5.42 -12.45 -9.43
CA CYS A 107 -5.97 -11.11 -9.26
C CYS A 107 -7.50 -11.12 -9.13
N GLU A 108 -8.22 -11.98 -9.85
CA GLU A 108 -9.67 -12.20 -9.66
C GLU A 108 -10.02 -12.64 -8.23
N VAL A 109 -9.20 -13.50 -7.61
CA VAL A 109 -9.42 -13.93 -6.21
C VAL A 109 -9.19 -12.78 -5.25
N VAL A 110 -8.10 -12.02 -5.42
CA VAL A 110 -7.81 -10.86 -4.57
C VAL A 110 -8.89 -9.79 -4.74
N LEU A 111 -9.33 -9.54 -5.96
CA LEU A 111 -10.43 -8.62 -6.26
C LEU A 111 -11.74 -9.08 -5.59
N ARG A 112 -12.04 -10.39 -5.62
CA ARG A 112 -13.19 -10.93 -4.90
C ARG A 112 -13.09 -10.69 -3.40
N LEU A 113 -11.91 -10.88 -2.80
CA LEU A 113 -11.71 -10.55 -1.38
C LEU A 113 -11.93 -9.06 -1.10
N ALA A 114 -11.47 -8.18 -2.00
CA ALA A 114 -11.60 -6.73 -1.90
C ALA A 114 -13.06 -6.24 -2.01
N LEU A 115 -13.94 -6.99 -2.66
CA LEU A 115 -15.33 -6.59 -2.90
C LEU A 115 -16.32 -7.37 -2.01
N GLU A 116 -16.15 -8.67 -1.88
CA GLU A 116 -17.17 -9.59 -1.36
C GLU A 116 -16.82 -10.20 0.02
N SER A 117 -15.61 -9.99 0.55
CA SER A 117 -15.24 -10.52 1.88
C SER A 117 -16.21 -9.99 2.92
N ARG A 118 -16.73 -10.84 3.82
CA ARG A 118 -17.56 -10.40 4.96
C ARG A 118 -16.72 -9.74 6.06
N GLU A 119 -15.47 -10.16 6.17
CA GLU A 119 -14.51 -9.62 7.12
C GLU A 119 -13.95 -8.31 6.61
N GLU A 120 -14.27 -7.22 7.31
CA GLU A 120 -13.95 -5.85 6.89
C GLU A 120 -12.44 -5.61 6.85
N ARG A 121 -11.70 -6.10 7.84
CA ARG A 121 -10.22 -6.01 7.84
C ARG A 121 -9.60 -6.69 6.63
N LEU A 122 -10.10 -7.86 6.23
CA LEU A 122 -9.63 -8.59 5.05
C LEU A 122 -10.02 -7.88 3.76
N ARG A 123 -11.25 -7.36 3.70
CA ARG A 123 -11.75 -6.57 2.56
C ARG A 123 -10.89 -5.32 2.33
N SER A 124 -10.65 -4.54 3.39
CA SER A 124 -9.83 -3.34 3.37
C SER A 124 -8.38 -3.64 2.98
N ALA A 125 -7.77 -4.67 3.58
CA ALA A 125 -6.42 -5.10 3.22
C ALA A 125 -6.32 -5.48 1.74
N ALA A 126 -7.26 -6.26 1.21
CA ALA A 126 -7.27 -6.64 -0.21
C ALA A 126 -7.45 -5.43 -1.15
N ARG A 127 -8.27 -4.44 -0.79
CA ARG A 127 -8.38 -3.17 -1.55
C ARG A 127 -7.07 -2.41 -1.57
N ALA A 128 -6.39 -2.32 -0.43
CA ALA A 128 -5.07 -1.70 -0.32
C ALA A 128 -4.04 -2.43 -1.18
N THR A 129 -4.04 -3.77 -1.16
CA THR A 129 -3.16 -4.60 -2.00
C THR A 129 -3.37 -4.32 -3.50
N VAL A 130 -4.62 -4.34 -3.98
CA VAL A 130 -4.93 -4.08 -5.40
C VAL A 130 -4.47 -2.68 -5.81
N THR A 131 -4.72 -1.68 -4.96
CA THR A 131 -4.31 -0.30 -5.20
C THR A 131 -2.78 -0.17 -5.24
N ARG A 132 -2.09 -0.79 -4.28
CA ARG A 132 -0.63 -0.77 -4.19
C ARG A 132 0.00 -1.39 -5.42
N TRP A 133 -0.43 -2.58 -5.84
CA TRP A 133 0.12 -3.25 -7.03
C TRP A 133 -0.15 -2.44 -8.31
N ALA A 134 -1.35 -1.90 -8.48
CA ALA A 134 -1.66 -1.06 -9.64
C ALA A 134 -0.77 0.18 -9.70
N LYS A 135 -0.52 0.85 -8.56
CA LYS A 135 0.39 2.00 -8.47
C LYS A 135 1.83 1.59 -8.77
N ALA A 136 2.34 0.59 -8.07
CA ALA A 136 3.74 0.13 -8.15
C ALA A 136 4.12 -0.34 -9.57
N TYR A 137 3.18 -0.94 -10.31
CA TYR A 137 3.44 -1.51 -11.63
C TYR A 137 2.75 -0.74 -12.77
N SER A 138 2.32 0.51 -12.54
CA SER A 138 1.67 1.36 -13.54
C SER A 138 2.52 1.61 -14.79
N ALA A 139 3.84 1.74 -14.64
CA ALA A 139 4.78 1.88 -15.76
C ALA A 139 5.02 0.57 -16.53
N ARG A 140 4.61 -0.58 -15.97
CA ARG A 140 4.83 -1.93 -16.52
C ARG A 140 3.51 -2.65 -16.83
N THR A 141 2.47 -1.90 -17.22
CA THR A 141 1.13 -2.42 -17.50
C THR A 141 1.10 -3.43 -18.66
N THR A 142 2.01 -3.32 -19.61
CA THR A 142 2.16 -4.31 -20.70
C THR A 142 2.66 -5.66 -20.19
N GLU A 143 3.53 -5.66 -19.19
CA GLU A 143 4.11 -6.86 -18.59
C GLU A 143 3.21 -7.46 -17.50
N TYR A 144 2.55 -6.61 -16.71
CA TYR A 144 1.69 -7.00 -15.59
C TYR A 144 0.29 -6.39 -15.71
N PRO A 145 -0.47 -6.72 -16.76
CA PRO A 145 -1.74 -6.06 -17.07
C PRO A 145 -2.78 -6.26 -15.96
N TYR A 146 -2.73 -7.38 -15.24
CA TYR A 146 -3.80 -7.72 -14.30
C TYR A 146 -3.83 -6.86 -13.05
N PHE A 147 -2.71 -6.25 -12.66
CA PHE A 147 -2.69 -5.29 -11.55
C PHE A 147 -3.52 -4.06 -11.87
N ALA A 148 -3.36 -3.48 -13.06
CA ALA A 148 -4.14 -2.33 -13.50
C ALA A 148 -5.61 -2.70 -13.76
N THR A 149 -5.88 -3.81 -14.46
CA THR A 149 -7.27 -4.19 -14.76
C THR A 149 -8.08 -4.46 -13.49
N SER A 150 -7.49 -5.10 -12.47
CA SER A 150 -8.18 -5.34 -11.21
C SER A 150 -8.47 -4.06 -10.43
N LYS A 151 -7.61 -3.04 -10.52
CA LYS A 151 -7.90 -1.73 -9.93
C LYS A 151 -9.08 -1.04 -10.63
N VAL A 152 -9.07 -1.00 -11.95
CA VAL A 152 -10.19 -0.43 -12.74
C VAL A 152 -11.50 -1.15 -12.43
N GLU A 153 -11.50 -2.47 -12.36
CA GLU A 153 -12.70 -3.25 -12.03
C GLU A 153 -13.17 -3.01 -10.59
N MET A 154 -12.25 -2.91 -9.63
CA MET A 154 -12.57 -2.57 -8.24
C MET A 154 -13.23 -1.20 -8.15
N ASP A 155 -12.62 -0.18 -8.76
CA ASP A 155 -13.11 1.20 -8.71
C ASP A 155 -14.48 1.33 -9.37
N SER A 156 -14.67 0.67 -10.52
CA SER A 156 -15.95 0.66 -11.23
C SER A 156 -17.08 0.06 -10.38
N LYS A 157 -16.81 -1.01 -9.63
CA LYS A 157 -17.81 -1.66 -8.78
C LYS A 157 -18.14 -0.83 -7.53
N LEU A 158 -17.12 -0.26 -6.89
CA LEU A 158 -17.32 0.62 -5.73
C LEU A 158 -18.07 1.91 -6.11
N ALA A 159 -17.75 2.51 -7.25
CA ALA A 159 -18.49 3.66 -7.76
C ALA A 159 -19.96 3.31 -8.06
N GLY A 160 -20.21 2.12 -8.63
CA GLY A 160 -21.57 1.63 -8.87
C GLY A 160 -22.38 1.40 -7.59
N GLU A 161 -21.75 0.87 -6.53
CA GLU A 161 -22.38 0.71 -5.20
C GLU A 161 -22.75 2.08 -4.59
N ASN A 162 -21.87 3.07 -4.70
CA ASN A 162 -22.13 4.43 -4.19
C ASN A 162 -23.27 5.12 -4.95
N VAL A 163 -23.37 4.93 -6.26
CA VAL A 163 -24.50 5.48 -7.05
C VAL A 163 -25.82 4.81 -6.68
N VAL A 164 -25.84 3.49 -6.45
CA VAL A 164 -27.07 2.78 -6.04
C VAL A 164 -27.46 3.15 -4.61
N ALA A 165 -26.51 3.29 -3.68
CA ALA A 165 -26.77 3.72 -2.30
C ALA A 165 -27.31 5.16 -2.24
N ALA A 166 -26.81 6.06 -3.10
CA ALA A 166 -27.30 7.44 -3.21
C ALA A 166 -28.66 7.55 -3.92
N SER A 167 -29.09 6.51 -4.64
CA SER A 167 -30.33 6.51 -5.45
C SER A 167 -31.50 5.78 -4.79
N VAL A 168 -31.42 5.41 -3.51
CA VAL A 168 -32.57 4.89 -2.75
C VAL A 168 -33.29 6.07 -2.09
N PRO A 169 -34.40 6.60 -2.67
CA PRO A 169 -35.24 7.53 -1.95
C PRO A 169 -35.89 6.83 -0.76
N LEU A 170 -35.56 7.29 0.46
CA LEU A 170 -36.37 7.10 1.65
C LEU A 170 -37.70 7.84 1.46
N SER A 171 -38.69 7.16 0.91
CA SER A 171 -40.09 7.58 0.88
C SER A 171 -40.94 6.35 0.56
N ALA A 172 -42.08 6.07 1.17
CA ALA A 172 -42.78 6.59 2.33
C ALA A 172 -43.89 5.56 2.60
N THR A 173 -44.25 5.34 3.86
CA THR A 173 -45.50 4.65 4.21
C THR A 173 -46.71 5.45 3.70
N PRO A 174 -47.78 4.82 3.19
CA PRO A 174 -48.95 5.53 2.70
C PRO A 174 -49.88 5.86 3.86
N ARG A 175 -50.13 7.14 4.12
CA ARG A 175 -51.31 7.60 4.87
C ARG A 175 -51.94 8.82 4.21
N GLU A 176 -53.25 8.72 4.06
CA GLU A 176 -54.17 9.62 3.37
C GLU A 176 -54.32 10.99 4.06
N GLN A 177 -54.27 12.07 3.25
CA GLN A 177 -55.00 13.36 3.31
C GLN A 177 -55.02 14.23 4.61
N PRO A 178 -55.41 15.54 4.57
CA PRO A 178 -55.84 16.39 3.44
C PRO A 178 -55.10 17.75 3.32
N THR A 179 -55.28 18.36 2.13
CA THR A 179 -54.83 19.68 1.68
C THR A 179 -55.40 20.87 2.47
N PRO A 180 -54.62 21.95 2.69
CA PRO A 180 -55.14 23.32 2.80
C PRO A 180 -54.62 24.27 1.69
N PRO A 181 -55.28 25.43 1.46
CA PRO A 181 -55.32 26.18 0.20
C PRO A 181 -54.15 27.16 -0.02
N PRO A 182 -53.99 27.74 -1.23
CA PRO A 182 -52.79 28.46 -1.65
C PRO A 182 -52.87 29.98 -1.40
N GLN A 183 -51.73 30.62 -1.08
CA GLN A 183 -51.38 32.04 -1.35
C GLN A 183 -50.07 32.42 -0.62
N PRO A 184 -49.35 33.49 -1.01
CA PRO A 184 -48.99 34.00 -2.34
C PRO A 184 -47.45 34.16 -2.52
N ALA A 185 -47.01 34.43 -3.74
CA ALA A 185 -45.61 34.62 -4.12
C ALA A 185 -44.97 35.93 -3.59
N ALA A 186 -43.81 35.80 -2.94
CA ALA A 186 -42.70 36.76 -2.80
C ALA A 186 -41.63 36.00 -1.94
N GLN A 187 -40.33 35.93 -2.20
CA GLN A 187 -39.38 36.78 -2.91
C GLN A 187 -38.26 35.88 -3.46
N ALA A 188 -37.60 36.34 -4.53
CA ALA A 188 -36.38 35.73 -5.05
C ALA A 188 -35.27 35.80 -3.99
N VAL A 189 -34.88 34.64 -3.44
CA VAL A 189 -33.63 34.49 -2.70
C VAL A 189 -32.55 34.20 -3.75
N VAL A 190 -31.65 35.16 -3.88
CA VAL A 190 -30.39 35.05 -4.63
C VAL A 190 -29.63 33.83 -4.08
N PRO A 191 -29.09 32.92 -4.90
CA PRO A 191 -28.16 31.93 -4.40
C PRO A 191 -26.88 32.66 -3.97
N GLU A 192 -26.68 32.80 -2.67
CA GLU A 192 -25.34 33.02 -2.12
C GLU A 192 -24.46 31.85 -2.56
N GLU A 193 -23.37 32.18 -3.24
CA GLU A 193 -22.23 31.27 -3.37
C GLU A 193 -21.82 30.84 -1.95
N PRO A 194 -21.59 29.54 -1.68
CA PRO A 194 -21.03 29.15 -0.41
C PRO A 194 -19.63 29.74 -0.32
N GLU A 195 -19.47 30.70 0.60
CA GLU A 195 -18.18 31.16 1.08
C GLU A 195 -17.33 29.93 1.42
N ALA A 196 -16.11 29.88 0.86
CA ALA A 196 -15.13 28.86 1.21
C ALA A 196 -14.95 28.88 2.74
N SER A 197 -15.27 27.76 3.40
CA SER A 197 -15.25 27.68 4.86
C SER A 197 -13.83 27.88 5.37
N ASN A 198 -13.69 28.74 6.39
CA ASN A 198 -12.44 29.01 7.13
C ASN A 198 -11.79 27.76 7.78
N GLU A 199 -12.39 26.58 7.64
CA GLU A 199 -11.92 25.33 8.25
C GLU A 199 -10.81 24.68 7.42
N ASP A 200 -10.81 24.86 6.10
CA ASP A 200 -9.73 24.36 5.23
C ASP A 200 -8.41 25.14 5.44
N ASP A 201 -8.48 26.43 5.79
CA ASP A 201 -7.32 27.29 6.07
C ASP A 201 -6.65 26.95 7.42
N GLU A 202 -7.44 26.59 8.44
CA GLU A 202 -6.91 26.20 9.75
C GLU A 202 -6.14 24.87 9.68
N LEU A 203 -6.60 23.94 8.83
CA LEU A 203 -5.98 22.64 8.60
C LEU A 203 -4.70 22.74 7.75
N ALA A 204 -4.69 23.62 6.74
CA ALA A 204 -3.49 23.93 5.98
C ALA A 204 -2.41 24.59 6.85
N ALA A 205 -2.80 25.47 7.78
CA ALA A 205 -1.89 26.07 8.75
C ALA A 205 -1.29 25.02 9.71
N GLN A 206 -2.08 24.03 10.14
CA GLN A 206 -1.58 22.92 10.96
C GLN A 206 -0.58 22.03 10.19
N ALA A 207 -0.85 21.70 8.94
CA ALA A 207 0.07 20.95 8.08
C ALA A 207 1.40 21.68 7.86
N LYS A 208 1.35 23.00 7.66
CA LYS A 208 2.53 23.84 7.50
C LYS A 208 3.36 23.92 8.79
N THR A 209 2.71 24.12 9.93
CA THR A 209 3.36 24.14 11.25
C THR A 209 4.07 22.81 11.53
N MET A 210 3.47 21.68 11.16
CA MET A 210 4.11 20.37 11.26
C MET A 210 5.36 20.27 10.38
N SER A 211 5.27 20.65 9.10
CA SER A 211 6.42 20.60 8.19
C SER A 211 7.60 21.46 8.68
N GLU A 212 7.32 22.60 9.30
CA GLU A 212 8.33 23.48 9.91
C GLU A 212 8.96 22.85 11.17
N MET A 213 8.18 22.18 12.03
CA MET A 213 8.71 21.44 13.19
C MET A 213 9.64 20.30 12.78
N PHE A 214 9.35 19.59 11.68
CA PHE A 214 10.23 18.53 11.15
C PHE A 214 11.51 19.08 10.56
N SER A 215 11.43 20.18 9.82
CA SER A 215 12.62 20.86 9.29
C SER A 215 13.54 21.32 10.42
N THR A 216 12.95 21.72 11.55
CA THR A 216 13.70 22.12 12.76
C THR A 216 14.30 20.91 13.49
N MET A 217 13.57 19.80 13.63
CA MET A 217 14.11 18.54 14.21
C MET A 217 15.28 17.97 13.42
N ALA A 218 15.26 18.08 12.09
CA ALA A 218 16.36 17.63 11.25
C ALA A 218 17.66 18.44 11.47
N SER A 219 17.55 19.63 12.07
CA SER A 219 18.69 20.50 12.41
C SER A 219 19.06 20.52 13.89
N ALA A 220 18.30 19.83 14.75
CA ALA A 220 18.56 19.77 16.19
C ALA A 220 19.65 18.73 16.50
N THR A 221 20.67 19.13 17.27
CA THR A 221 21.82 18.27 17.63
C THR A 221 21.80 17.78 19.08
N ASP A 222 20.87 18.26 19.91
CA ASP A 222 20.80 17.94 21.34
C ASP A 222 19.70 16.90 21.62
N ASP A 223 20.09 15.73 22.15
CA ASP A 223 19.22 14.56 22.37
C ASP A 223 17.95 14.86 23.20
N GLU A 224 18.04 15.76 24.19
CA GLU A 224 16.89 16.14 25.04
C GLU A 224 15.85 16.97 24.25
N THR A 225 16.31 17.90 23.40
CA THR A 225 15.42 18.67 22.52
C THR A 225 14.80 17.81 21.43
N LEU A 226 15.54 16.82 20.94
CA LEU A 226 15.07 15.87 19.92
C LEU A 226 13.96 14.97 20.46
N GLN A 227 14.08 14.53 21.72
CA GLN A 227 13.07 13.72 22.38
C GLN A 227 11.79 14.50 22.73
N ASP A 228 11.91 15.76 23.15
CA ASP A 228 10.77 16.64 23.40
C ASP A 228 10.03 16.99 22.09
N MET A 229 10.76 17.33 21.02
CA MET A 229 10.17 17.60 19.71
C MET A 229 9.51 16.35 19.11
N LYS A 230 10.11 15.16 19.29
CA LYS A 230 9.50 13.88 18.89
C LYS A 230 8.18 13.64 19.63
N THR A 231 8.14 13.93 20.92
CA THR A 231 6.92 13.79 21.74
C THR A 231 5.82 14.73 21.25
N GLN A 232 6.17 15.99 20.94
CA GLN A 232 5.21 16.95 20.36
C GLN A 232 4.71 16.52 18.98
N CYS A 233 5.55 15.93 18.14
CA CYS A 233 5.13 15.44 16.82
C CYS A 233 4.18 14.25 16.90
N VAL A 234 4.40 13.32 17.83
CA VAL A 234 3.47 12.21 18.08
C VAL A 234 2.12 12.72 18.60
N GLN A 235 2.12 13.67 19.53
CA GLN A 235 0.89 14.28 20.04
C GLN A 235 0.11 15.02 18.94
N THR A 236 0.81 15.73 18.06
CA THR A 236 0.19 16.44 16.94
C THR A 236 -0.38 15.46 15.91
N LEU A 237 0.32 14.35 15.63
CA LEU A 237 -0.18 13.25 14.81
C LEU A 237 -1.47 12.64 15.37
N ASP A 238 -1.51 12.39 16.67
CA ASP A 238 -2.67 11.80 17.32
C ASP A 238 -3.87 12.76 17.28
N ALA A 239 -3.64 14.06 17.50
CA ALA A 239 -4.68 15.09 17.35
C ALA A 239 -5.22 15.19 15.91
N VAL A 240 -4.33 15.11 14.90
CA VAL A 240 -4.72 15.09 13.48
C VAL A 240 -5.53 13.83 13.15
N ARG A 241 -5.13 12.66 13.65
CA ARG A 241 -5.86 11.40 13.45
C ARG A 241 -7.23 11.39 14.12
N GLN A 242 -7.35 12.01 15.28
CA GLN A 242 -8.64 12.19 15.95
C GLN A 242 -9.56 13.10 15.11
N ARG A 243 -9.05 14.23 14.60
CA ARG A 243 -9.83 15.17 13.76
C ARG A 243 -10.22 14.55 12.41
N ILE A 244 -9.36 13.72 11.80
CA ILE A 244 -9.69 12.87 10.63
C ILE A 244 -10.85 11.91 10.97
N GLY A 245 -10.83 11.29 12.16
CA GLY A 245 -11.89 10.39 12.60
C GLY A 245 -13.24 11.09 12.81
N GLU A 246 -13.22 12.33 13.28
CA GLU A 246 -14.41 13.19 13.46
C GLU A 246 -14.96 13.68 12.11
N LEU A 247 -14.09 14.16 11.22
CA LEU A 247 -14.45 14.62 9.87
C LEU A 247 -14.93 13.51 8.93
N ALA A 248 -14.49 12.26 9.13
CA ALA A 248 -14.99 11.11 8.37
C ALA A 248 -16.48 10.80 8.64
N GLY A 249 -17.07 11.39 9.69
CA GLY A 249 -18.51 11.31 10.01
C GLY A 249 -19.39 12.33 9.29
N GLU A 250 -18.82 13.40 8.72
CA GLU A 250 -19.56 14.48 8.07
C GLU A 250 -19.20 14.55 6.57
N SER A 251 -20.22 14.42 5.72
CA SER A 251 -20.17 14.01 4.31
C SER A 251 -19.55 15.02 3.31
N GLY A 252 -18.48 15.74 3.67
CA GLY A 252 -17.91 16.82 2.85
C GLY A 252 -16.40 16.77 2.59
N GLY A 253 -15.63 15.95 3.30
CA GLY A 253 -14.18 16.13 3.41
C GLY A 253 -13.26 15.13 2.69
N GLU A 254 -13.70 14.33 1.71
CA GLU A 254 -12.89 13.20 1.19
C GLU A 254 -11.49 13.58 0.64
N ARG A 255 -11.35 14.73 -0.04
CA ARG A 255 -10.05 15.20 -0.54
C ARG A 255 -9.13 15.71 0.58
N THR A 256 -9.70 16.40 1.57
CA THR A 256 -8.97 16.92 2.74
C THR A 256 -8.54 15.77 3.65
N LEU A 257 -9.41 14.77 3.84
CA LEU A 257 -9.11 13.52 4.55
C LEU A 257 -7.99 12.72 3.86
N GLN A 258 -8.02 12.57 2.54
CA GLN A 258 -6.94 11.89 1.80
C GLN A 258 -5.61 12.62 1.89
N SER A 259 -5.63 13.96 1.86
CA SER A 259 -4.41 14.78 1.99
C SER A 259 -3.83 14.70 3.41
N LEU A 260 -4.68 14.67 4.43
CA LEU A 260 -4.29 14.50 5.83
C LEU A 260 -3.76 13.09 6.14
N ILE A 261 -4.36 12.05 5.54
CA ILE A 261 -3.85 10.67 5.66
C ILE A 261 -2.48 10.55 5.00
N ALA A 262 -2.31 11.10 3.79
CA ALA A 262 -1.04 11.09 3.09
C ALA A 262 0.05 11.85 3.88
N ALA A 263 -0.27 13.02 4.42
CA ALA A 263 0.63 13.78 5.29
C ALA A 263 0.97 13.00 6.57
N SER A 264 0.00 12.33 7.21
CA SER A 264 0.23 11.51 8.41
C SER A 264 1.12 10.29 8.14
N ASP A 265 0.95 9.62 7.00
CA ASP A 265 1.74 8.44 6.61
C ASP A 265 3.18 8.81 6.24
N GLU A 266 3.36 9.93 5.54
CA GLU A 266 4.71 10.46 5.24
C GLU A 266 5.45 10.85 6.52
N LEU A 267 4.74 11.41 7.49
CA LEU A 267 5.28 11.84 8.77
C LEU A 267 5.63 10.65 9.69
N ALA A 268 4.81 9.59 9.69
CA ALA A 268 5.14 8.34 10.36
C ALA A 268 6.39 7.67 9.76
N ALA A 269 6.54 7.71 8.43
CA ALA A 269 7.71 7.18 7.74
C ALA A 269 9.00 7.99 8.01
N GLN A 270 8.89 9.31 8.25
CA GLN A 270 10.04 10.13 8.64
C GLN A 270 10.45 9.89 10.10
N LEU A 271 9.49 9.72 11.02
CA LEU A 271 9.75 9.34 12.41
C LEU A 271 10.44 7.97 12.54
N GLU A 272 10.05 7.00 11.72
CA GLU A 272 10.66 5.66 11.70
C GLU A 272 12.11 5.69 11.20
N LYS A 273 12.47 6.65 10.35
CA LYS A 273 13.87 6.88 9.92
C LYS A 273 14.74 7.50 11.02
N CYS A 274 14.17 8.32 11.90
CA CYS A 274 14.87 8.88 13.05
C CYS A 274 15.12 7.85 14.17
N ASP A 275 14.40 6.72 14.18
CA ASP A 275 14.54 5.64 15.18
C ASP A 275 15.53 4.53 14.80
N ALA A 276 16.17 4.62 13.63
CA ALA A 276 17.20 3.66 13.25
C ALA A 276 18.46 3.88 14.11
N PRO A 277 18.92 2.90 14.92
CA PRO A 277 20.17 3.03 15.63
C PRO A 277 21.29 3.10 14.60
N GLN A 278 22.02 4.21 14.56
CA GLN A 278 23.30 4.27 13.86
C GLN A 278 24.22 3.21 14.49
N LYS A 279 24.31 2.05 13.85
CA LYS A 279 25.41 1.12 14.09
C LYS A 279 26.68 1.80 13.59
N CYS A 280 27.43 2.37 14.52
CA CYS A 280 28.85 2.63 14.35
C CYS A 280 29.58 1.28 14.18
N ASP A 281 29.63 0.75 12.96
CA ASP A 281 30.65 -0.23 12.60
C ASP A 281 31.82 0.53 11.97
N ALA A 282 32.83 0.81 12.80
CA ALA A 282 34.13 1.26 12.34
C ALA A 282 34.74 0.18 11.43
N PRO A 283 35.29 0.53 10.25
CA PRO A 283 36.00 -0.45 9.44
C PRO A 283 37.35 -0.76 10.10
N GLN A 284 37.52 -1.98 10.63
CA GLN A 284 38.85 -2.53 10.86
C GLN A 284 39.52 -2.79 9.50
N ALA A 285 40.33 -1.83 9.07
CA ALA A 285 41.24 -1.99 7.95
C ALA A 285 42.29 -3.06 8.29
N SER A 286 42.34 -4.13 7.49
CA SER A 286 43.51 -5.00 7.41
C SER A 286 44.63 -4.24 6.71
N LEU A 287 45.57 -3.78 7.53
CA LEU A 287 47.01 -3.68 7.34
C LEU A 287 47.54 -4.14 5.97
N LEU A 288 47.88 -3.19 5.10
CA LEU A 288 48.91 -3.33 4.06
C LEU A 288 49.69 -2.01 3.95
N GLU A 289 50.98 -2.17 3.65
CA GLU A 289 52.11 -1.32 3.99
C GLU A 289 52.25 0.01 3.23
N LEU A 290 52.76 1.01 3.97
CA LEU A 290 53.80 2.01 3.66
C LEU A 290 53.94 2.59 2.23
N GLY A 291 53.93 3.93 2.16
CA GLY A 291 54.87 4.66 1.29
C GLY A 291 54.42 6.00 0.71
N ASP A 292 54.83 7.07 1.40
CA ASP A 292 55.23 8.40 0.89
C ASP A 292 54.21 9.50 0.47
N GLU A 293 54.35 10.61 1.21
CA GLU A 293 53.90 12.01 1.07
C GLU A 293 54.51 12.77 -0.15
N PRO A 294 54.24 14.09 -0.40
CA PRO A 294 53.08 14.93 -0.05
C PRO A 294 52.62 15.92 -1.16
N SER A 295 51.54 16.63 -0.83
CA SER A 295 51.25 18.07 -1.04
C SER A 295 50.80 18.62 -2.41
N HIS A 296 49.55 19.09 -2.35
CA HIS A 296 48.81 19.99 -3.23
C HIS A 296 48.89 21.43 -2.68
N GLU A 297 48.92 22.43 -3.56
CA GLU A 297 48.19 23.72 -3.54
C GLU A 297 48.57 24.45 -4.85
N GLU A 298 47.71 24.98 -5.71
CA GLU A 298 46.60 25.91 -5.46
C GLU A 298 45.39 25.72 -6.41
N ARG A 299 44.31 26.40 -6.02
CA ARG A 299 42.88 26.41 -6.41
C ARG A 299 42.50 26.84 -7.84
N PRO A 300 41.28 26.49 -8.31
CA PRO A 300 40.47 27.31 -9.19
C PRO A 300 39.26 27.96 -8.47
N THR A 301 38.64 28.89 -9.18
CA THR A 301 37.78 30.00 -8.75
C THR A 301 36.27 29.71 -8.72
N LEU A 302 35.60 30.15 -7.64
CA LEU A 302 34.25 30.73 -7.42
C LEU A 302 33.03 30.50 -8.35
N ALA A 303 33.09 29.69 -9.41
CA ALA A 303 31.92 29.34 -10.23
C ALA A 303 31.35 27.94 -9.94
N GLU A 304 31.98 27.16 -9.04
CA GLU A 304 31.59 25.78 -8.74
C GLU A 304 30.96 25.58 -7.33
N GLN A 305 30.74 26.64 -6.55
CA GLN A 305 30.27 26.52 -5.16
C GLN A 305 28.75 26.41 -4.97
N THR A 306 27.94 26.43 -6.02
CA THR A 306 26.47 26.48 -5.88
C THR A 306 25.72 25.17 -6.15
N LEU A 307 26.41 24.03 -6.31
CA LEU A 307 25.75 22.73 -6.53
C LEU A 307 25.99 21.68 -5.43
N ASP A 308 26.92 21.90 -4.50
CA ASP A 308 27.18 20.97 -3.38
C ASP A 308 26.32 21.22 -2.13
N GLU A 309 25.60 22.35 -2.03
CA GLU A 309 24.72 22.62 -0.86
C GLU A 309 23.32 21.98 -0.97
N LEU A 310 22.96 21.33 -2.09
CA LEU A 310 21.58 20.84 -2.28
C LEU A 310 21.42 19.31 -2.34
N PHE A 311 22.44 18.52 -2.69
CA PHE A 311 22.30 17.06 -2.81
C PHE A 311 23.63 16.31 -2.61
N GLY A 312 23.99 15.99 -1.37
CA GLY A 312 25.17 15.15 -1.08
C GLY A 312 24.91 13.65 -1.28
N PHE A 313 25.36 13.09 -2.40
CA PHE A 313 25.92 11.73 -2.41
C PHE A 313 27.39 11.86 -2.03
N ALA A 314 27.66 11.60 -0.74
CA ALA A 314 28.89 11.18 -0.06
C ALA A 314 28.93 11.85 1.32
#